data_AF-W1XVT3-F1
#
_entry.id   AF-W1XVT3-F1
#
_cell.length_a   1.000
_cell.length_b   1.000
_cell.length_c   1.000
_cell.angle_alpha   90.00
_cell.angle_beta   90.00
_cell.angle_gamma   90.00
#
_symmetry.space_group_name_H-M   'P 1'
#
loop_
_entity.id
_entity.type
_entity.pdbx_description
1 polymer ?
#
loop_
_entity_poly.entity_id
_entity_poly.type
_entity_poly.pdbx_seq_one_letter_code
_entity_poly.pdbx_strand_id
1 'polypeptide(L)' 'SLEENNVAIKSKLLGQINLVLIGQHYLNKNGSFTLTSGIMMDDPILLGSSAAMANGGVSGFVTSAAVELKNGLRINNVS' A
#
# COMPACT_ATOMS: atom_id res chain seq x y z
N SER A 1 19.20 6.10 0.37
CA SER A 1 20.26 5.21 -0.13
C SER A 1 19.66 3.97 -0.77
N LEU A 2 20.45 3.13 -1.46
CA LEU A 2 19.96 1.84 -1.97
C LEU A 2 19.43 0.94 -0.84
N GLU A 3 20.10 0.96 0.31
CA GLU A 3 19.69 0.23 1.51
C GLU A 3 18.34 0.71 2.04
N GLU A 4 18.14 2.02 2.21
CA GLU A 4 16.87 2.60 2.65
C GLU A 4 15.73 2.29 1.68
N ASN A 5 15.99 2.35 0.37
CA ASN A 5 15.01 1.97 -0.64
C ASN A 5 14.59 0.50 -0.49
N ASN A 6 15.56 -0.40 -0.31
CA ASN A 6 15.29 -1.82 -0.12
C ASN A 6 14.49 -2.09 1.16
N VAL A 7 14.82 -1.41 2.26
CA VAL A 7 14.05 -1.51 3.50
C VAL A 7 12.62 -1.04 3.27
N ALA A 8 12.42 0.16 2.70
CA ALA A 8 11.08 0.72 2.44
C ALA A 8 10.24 -0.15 1.50
N ILE A 9 10.85 -0.70 0.44
CA ILE A 9 10.20 -1.60 -0.52
C ILE A 9 9.79 -2.90 0.17
N LYS A 10 10.70 -3.58 0.85
CA LYS A 10 10.43 -4.91 1.41
C LYS A 10 9.48 -4.86 2.60
N SER A 11 9.61 -3.83 3.45
CA SER A 11 8.80 -3.70 4.66
C SER A 11 7.43 -3.07 4.37
N LYS A 12 7.40 -1.81 3.95
CA LYS A 12 6.15 -1.04 3.87
C LYS A 12 5.37 -1.31 2.58
N LEU A 13 6.04 -1.29 1.43
CA LEU A 13 5.37 -1.46 0.14
C LEU A 13 4.92 -2.90 -0.07
N LEU A 14 5.87 -3.83 -0.22
CA LEU A 14 5.57 -5.23 -0.50
C LEU A 14 4.87 -5.92 0.66
N GLY A 15 5.16 -5.54 1.91
CA GLY A 15 4.46 -6.09 3.07
C GLY A 15 2.94 -5.87 3.00
N GLN A 16 2.50 -4.64 2.69
CA GLN A 16 1.07 -4.32 2.57
C GLN A 16 0.46 -4.90 1.29
N ILE A 17 1.15 -4.83 0.15
CA ILE A 17 0.67 -5.40 -1.11
C ILE A 17 0.46 -6.92 -0.97
N ASN A 18 1.44 -7.64 -0.45
CA ASN A 18 1.36 -9.10 -0.32
C ASN A 18 0.26 -9.52 0.67
N LEU A 19 0.01 -8.74 1.72
CA LEU A 19 -1.13 -8.97 2.61
C LEU A 19 -2.45 -8.96 1.85
N VAL A 20 -2.66 -8.02 0.93
CA VAL A 20 -3.87 -7.96 0.11
C VAL A 20 -3.93 -9.12 -0.88
N LEU A 21 -2.83 -9.37 -1.61
CA LEU A 21 -2.78 -10.43 -2.62
C LEU A 21 -3.05 -11.82 -2.05
N ILE A 22 -2.58 -12.08 -0.83
CA ILE A 22 -2.85 -13.34 -0.12
C ILE A 22 -4.24 -13.28 0.53
N GLY A 23 -4.52 -12.20 1.29
CA GLY A 23 -5.71 -12.06 2.11
C GLY A 23 -7.02 -12.02 1.33
N GLN A 24 -7.01 -11.57 0.07
CA GLN A 24 -8.23 -11.49 -0.75
C GLN A 24 -8.90 -12.86 -0.97
N HIS A 25 -8.16 -13.95 -0.78
CA HIS A 25 -8.68 -15.31 -0.87
C HIS A 25 -9.32 -15.81 0.44
N TYR A 26 -9.14 -15.07 1.54
CA TYR A 26 -9.61 -15.44 2.88
C TYR A 26 -10.67 -14.49 3.43
N LEU A 27 -10.84 -13.30 2.85
CA LEU A 27 -11.86 -12.36 3.27
C LEU A 27 -13.27 -12.85 2.90
N ASN A 28 -14.22 -12.63 3.81
CA ASN A 28 -15.64 -12.82 3.53
C ASN A 28 -16.10 -11.88 2.39
N LYS A 29 -17.18 -12.28 1.70
CA LYS A 29 -17.85 -11.44 0.69
C LYS A 29 -18.12 -10.04 1.25
N ASN A 30 -17.89 -9.01 0.44
CA ASN A 30 -18.02 -7.59 0.82
C ASN A 30 -17.07 -7.10 1.94
N GLY A 31 -16.05 -7.88 2.30
CA GLY A 31 -15.00 -7.44 3.23
C GLY A 31 -14.16 -6.29 2.66
N SER A 32 -13.31 -5.68 3.50
CA SER A 32 -12.51 -4.51 3.11
C SER A 32 -11.08 -4.61 3.62
N PHE A 33 -10.15 -4.15 2.80
CA PHE A 33 -8.79 -3.83 3.21
C PHE A 33 -8.66 -2.32 3.44
N THR A 34 -7.99 -1.93 4.52
CA THR A 34 -7.56 -0.54 4.75
C THR A 34 -6.06 -0.56 4.92
N LEU A 35 -5.34 0.08 4.00
CA LEU A 35 -3.88 0.18 4.02
C LEU A 35 -3.46 1.55 4.56
N THR A 36 -2.27 1.63 5.13
CA THR A 36 -1.73 2.89 5.65
C THR A 36 -0.73 3.46 4.64
N SER A 37 -1.14 4.53 3.97
CA SER A 37 -0.24 5.46 3.29
C SER A 37 0.36 6.42 4.32
N GLY A 38 1.08 7.45 3.90
CA GLY A 38 1.60 8.44 4.84
C GLY A 38 1.82 9.77 4.17
N ILE A 39 1.69 10.84 4.95
CA ILE A 39 1.71 12.24 4.49
C ILE A 39 2.99 12.63 3.75
N MET A 40 4.10 11.91 3.94
CA MET A 40 5.38 12.22 3.28
C MET A 40 5.34 12.19 1.74
N MET A 41 4.27 11.63 1.14
CA MET A 41 4.03 11.76 -0.31
C MET A 41 3.54 13.16 -0.69
N ASP A 42 2.71 13.76 0.17
CA ASP A 42 2.04 15.05 -0.05
C ASP A 42 2.85 16.22 0.55
N ASP A 43 3.53 15.99 1.68
CA ASP A 43 4.42 16.93 2.37
C ASP A 43 5.85 16.35 2.49
N PRO A 44 6.70 16.56 1.47
CA PRO A 44 8.03 15.97 1.41
C PRO A 44 8.99 16.57 2.44
N ILE A 45 9.72 15.70 3.14
CA ILE A 45 10.78 16.09 4.08
C ILE A 45 12.16 15.65 3.58
N LEU A 46 13.22 16.32 4.05
CA LEU A 46 14.60 15.93 3.79
C LEU A 46 14.83 14.48 4.25
N LEU A 47 15.54 13.69 3.43
CA LEU A 47 15.77 12.25 3.63
C LEU A 47 14.51 11.36 3.61
N GLY A 48 13.33 11.92 3.28
CA GLY A 48 12.06 11.19 3.24
C GLY A 48 11.77 10.44 1.93
N SER A 49 12.64 10.51 0.92
CA SER A 49 12.34 10.04 -0.44
C SER A 49 11.97 8.55 -0.51
N SER A 50 12.66 7.70 0.23
CA SER A 50 12.41 6.24 0.26
C SER A 50 11.02 5.92 0.86
N ALA A 51 10.64 6.66 1.90
CA ALA A 51 9.33 6.52 2.54
C ALA A 51 8.20 7.09 1.66
N ALA A 52 8.42 8.24 1.04
CA ALA A 52 7.48 8.84 0.08
C ALA A 52 7.23 7.92 -1.11
N MET A 53 8.27 7.31 -1.68
CA MET A 53 8.16 6.30 -2.74
C MET A 53 7.30 5.10 -2.30
N ALA A 54 7.57 4.54 -1.12
CA ALA A 54 6.79 3.40 -0.63
C ALA A 54 5.31 3.77 -0.40
N ASN A 55 5.04 4.95 0.17
CA ASN A 55 3.66 5.46 0.33
C ASN A 55 2.98 5.65 -1.04
N GLY A 56 3.70 6.20 -2.02
CA GLY A 56 3.23 6.39 -3.39
C GLY A 56 2.83 5.08 -4.04
N GLY A 57 3.69 4.06 -3.94
CA GLY A 57 3.43 2.72 -4.44
C GLY A 57 2.21 2.06 -3.78
N VAL A 58 2.04 2.22 -2.46
CA VAL A 58 0.84 1.72 -1.76
C VAL A 58 -0.42 2.41 -2.27
N SER A 59 -0.40 3.73 -2.45
CA SER A 59 -1.57 4.47 -2.93
C SER A 59 -1.94 4.11 -4.37
N GLY A 60 -0.94 3.99 -5.25
CA GLY A 60 -1.13 3.53 -6.63
C GLY A 60 -1.67 2.11 -6.69
N PHE A 61 -1.13 1.19 -5.88
CA PHE A 61 -1.65 -0.17 -5.78
C PHE A 61 -3.10 -0.21 -5.32
N VAL A 62 -3.46 0.51 -4.25
CA VAL A 62 -4.84 0.57 -3.74
C VAL A 62 -5.81 1.04 -4.82
N THR A 63 -5.44 2.09 -5.56
CA THR A 63 -6.28 2.66 -6.62
C THR A 63 -6.53 1.65 -7.73
N SER A 64 -5.49 0.94 -8.18
CA SER A 64 -5.63 -0.09 -9.23
C SER A 64 -6.36 -1.32 -8.72
N ALA A 65 -6.03 -1.81 -7.53
CA ALA A 65 -6.62 -3.01 -6.95
C ALA A 65 -8.13 -2.84 -6.69
N ALA A 66 -8.59 -1.62 -6.38
CA ALA A 66 -10.01 -1.35 -6.13
C ALA A 66 -10.92 -1.72 -7.31
N VAL A 67 -10.44 -1.64 -8.55
CA VAL A 67 -11.22 -2.03 -9.74
C VAL A 67 -11.05 -3.51 -10.13
N GLU A 68 -10.02 -4.19 -9.61
CA GLU A 68 -9.71 -5.59 -9.91
C GLU A 68 -10.32 -6.56 -8.89
N LEU A 69 -10.53 -6.10 -7.65
CA LEU A 69 -11.08 -6.91 -6.57
C LEU A 69 -12.50 -7.40 -6.89
N LYS A 70 -12.72 -8.68 -6.64
CA LYS A 70 -13.99 -9.38 -6.93
C LYS A 70 -14.81 -9.56 -5.65
N ASN A 71 -16.00 -10.17 -5.77
CA ASN A 71 -16.87 -10.52 -4.63
C ASN A 71 -17.28 -9.33 -3.73
N GLY A 72 -17.33 -8.13 -4.31
CA GLY A 72 -17.63 -6.90 -3.58
C GLY A 72 -16.55 -6.51 -2.57
N LEU A 73 -15.37 -7.13 -2.63
CA LEU A 73 -14.25 -6.74 -1.79
C LEU A 73 -13.85 -5.30 -2.09
N ARG A 74 -13.59 -4.55 -1.03
CA ARG A 74 -13.19 -3.14 -1.11
C ARG A 74 -11.76 -2.98 -0.63
N ILE A 75 -11.12 -1.93 -1.10
CA ILE A 75 -9.81 -1.52 -0.63
C ILE A 75 -9.73 0.00 -0.62
N ASN A 76 -9.09 0.54 0.41
CA ASN A 76 -8.79 1.96 0.53
C ASN A 76 -7.46 2.16 1.25
N ASN A 77 -6.93 3.37 1.20
CA ASN A 77 -5.84 3.80 2.06
C ASN A 77 -6.28 4.96 2.96
N VAL A 78 -5.51 5.18 4.03
CA VAL A 78 -5.60 6.35 4.90
C VAL A 78 -4.18 6.86 5.17
N SER A 79 -4.03 8.19 5.18
CA SER A 79 -2.76 8.91 5.43
C SER A 79 -2.80 9.66 6.75
#